data_AF-B8LD94-F1
#
_entry.id   AF-B8LD94-F1
#
_cell.length_a   1.000
_cell.length_b   1.000
_cell.length_c   1.000
_cell.angle_alpha   90.00
_cell.angle_beta   90.00
_cell.angle_gamma   90.00
#
_symmetry.space_group_name_H-M   'P 1'
#
loop_
_entity.id
_entity.type
_entity.pdbx_description
1 polymer ?
#
loop_
_entity_poly.entity_id
_entity_poly.type
_entity_poly.pdbx_seq_one_letter_code
_entity_poly.pdbx_strand_id
1 'polypeptide(L)'
;MSLRPSTAPPIQDMPPPGGYKKLDFGRYLPDRGPKGWQLWAGATTLILYGYYQVGKTNQAKIQQKMQERKVRYALAPLMQAEADREYMERELVGLRKEAEVMKGV
;
A
#
# COMPACT_ATOMS: atom_id res chain seq x y z
N MET A 1 -90.37 -10.31 30.79
CA MET A 1 -90.38 -11.35 29.73
C MET A 1 -88.95 -11.86 29.61
N SER A 2 -88.60 -12.94 30.34
CA SER A 2 -87.27 -13.53 30.33
C SER A 2 -87.16 -14.52 29.16
N LEU A 3 -86.18 -14.31 28.28
CA LEU A 3 -85.95 -15.19 27.14
C LEU A 3 -85.46 -16.56 27.64
N ARG A 4 -86.03 -17.65 27.12
CA ARG A 4 -85.57 -19.02 27.38
C ARG A 4 -84.13 -19.17 26.88
N PRO A 5 -83.23 -19.84 27.63
CA PRO A 5 -81.89 -20.13 27.15
C PRO A 5 -81.98 -21.01 25.88
N SER A 6 -81.26 -20.59 24.84
CA SER A 6 -81.13 -21.34 23.60
C SER A 6 -80.48 -22.70 23.88
N THR A 7 -81.04 -23.77 23.30
CA THR A 7 -80.51 -25.14 23.41
C THR A 7 -79.33 -25.41 22.46
N ALA A 8 -78.87 -24.40 21.72
CA ALA A 8 -77.76 -24.54 20.79
C ALA A 8 -76.41 -24.63 21.54
N PRO A 9 -75.49 -25.51 21.12
CA PRO A 9 -74.16 -25.61 21.73
C PRO A 9 -73.37 -24.31 21.53
N PRO A 10 -72.48 -23.93 22.48
CA PRO A 10 -71.68 -22.73 22.35
C PRO A 10 -70.72 -22.83 21.14
N ILE A 11 -70.72 -21.81 20.30
CA ILE A 11 -69.77 -21.69 19.19
C ILE A 11 -68.43 -21.25 19.79
N GLN A 12 -67.46 -22.18 19.83
CA GLN A 12 -66.12 -21.93 20.32
C GLN A 12 -65.19 -21.61 19.14
N ASP A 13 -64.37 -20.57 19.29
CA ASP A 13 -63.33 -20.26 18.31
C ASP A 13 -62.25 -21.34 18.36
N MET A 14 -62.02 -21.99 17.23
CA MET A 14 -61.14 -23.15 17.10
C MET A 14 -60.23 -22.95 15.89
N PRO A 15 -59.00 -23.49 15.91
CA PRO A 15 -58.12 -23.40 14.76
C PRO A 15 -58.79 -24.04 13.53
N PRO A 16 -58.52 -23.51 12.33
CA PRO A 16 -59.11 -24.04 11.11
C PRO A 16 -58.76 -25.53 10.96
N PRO A 17 -59.65 -26.35 10.36
CA PRO A 17 -59.38 -27.76 10.11
C PRO A 17 -58.16 -27.87 9.18
N GLY A 18 -57.02 -28.29 9.74
CA GLY A 18 -55.70 -28.30 9.07
C GLY A 18 -54.60 -27.51 9.78
N GLY A 19 -54.93 -26.73 10.83
CA GLY A 19 -53.97 -25.98 11.63
C GLY A 19 -53.43 -24.70 10.97
N TYR A 20 -52.61 -23.96 11.70
CA TYR A 20 -51.96 -22.75 11.19
C TYR A 20 -50.74 -23.08 10.35
N LYS A 21 -50.37 -22.15 9.45
CA LYS A 21 -49.12 -22.24 8.70
C LYS A 21 -47.94 -22.30 9.66
N LYS A 22 -46.95 -23.13 9.35
CA LYS A 22 -45.68 -23.15 10.09
C LYS A 22 -45.00 -21.81 9.87
N LEU A 23 -44.67 -21.15 10.98
CA LEU A 23 -43.86 -19.93 10.99
C LEU A 23 -42.41 -20.34 11.21
N ASP A 24 -41.52 -19.83 10.36
CA ASP A 24 -40.09 -20.02 10.54
C ASP A 24 -39.59 -19.05 11.62
N PHE A 25 -39.25 -19.57 12.79
CA PHE A 25 -38.67 -18.79 13.89
C PHE A 25 -37.14 -18.66 13.80
N GLY A 26 -36.53 -19.25 12.76
CA GLY A 26 -35.10 -19.23 12.54
C GLY A 26 -34.59 -17.86 12.09
N ARG A 27 -33.40 -17.47 12.57
CA ARG A 27 -32.72 -16.25 12.08
C ARG A 27 -32.17 -16.50 10.68
N TYR A 28 -32.64 -15.73 9.70
CA TYR A 28 -32.08 -15.75 8.35
C TYR A 28 -30.79 -14.93 8.29
N LEU A 29 -29.64 -15.61 8.32
CA LEU A 29 -28.33 -15.00 8.11
C LEU A 29 -27.73 -15.52 6.79
N PRO A 30 -27.78 -14.74 5.70
CA PRO A 30 -27.13 -15.15 4.47
C PRO A 30 -25.62 -15.04 4.64
N ASP A 31 -24.90 -16.10 4.27
CA ASP A 31 -23.44 -16.07 4.16
C ASP A 31 -23.07 -15.16 2.97
N ARG A 32 -22.81 -13.89 3.28
CA ARG A 32 -22.42 -12.88 2.30
C ARG A 32 -20.91 -12.83 2.19
N GLY A 33 -20.40 -13.05 0.99
CA GLY A 33 -19.00 -12.82 0.64
C GLY A 33 -18.32 -14.00 -0.03
N PRO A 34 -17.11 -13.79 -0.57
CA PRO A 34 -16.28 -14.86 -1.11
C PRO A 34 -15.85 -15.82 -0.01
N LYS A 35 -15.69 -17.09 -0.37
CA LYS A 35 -15.17 -18.12 0.54
C LYS A 35 -13.74 -17.75 0.98
N GLY A 36 -13.34 -18.13 2.19
CA GLY A 36 -12.02 -17.76 2.75
C GLY A 36 -10.83 -18.05 1.83
N TRP A 37 -10.84 -19.18 1.10
CA TRP A 37 -9.78 -19.52 0.15
C TRP A 37 -9.70 -18.56 -1.05
N GLN A 38 -10.83 -17.99 -1.48
CA GLN A 38 -10.89 -17.05 -2.60
C GLN A 38 -10.21 -15.72 -2.21
N LEU A 39 -10.36 -15.30 -0.95
CA LEU A 39 -9.66 -14.14 -0.41
C LEU A 39 -8.14 -14.35 -0.42
N TRP A 40 -7.68 -15.52 0.06
CA TRP A 40 -6.26 -15.87 0.05
C TRP A 40 -5.69 -15.97 -1.36
N ALA A 41 -6.42 -16.57 -2.31
CA ALA A 41 -6.01 -16.64 -3.70
C ALA A 41 -5.90 -15.25 -4.34
N GLY A 42 -6.89 -14.38 -4.09
CA GLY A 42 -6.89 -13.00 -4.58
C GLY A 42 -5.74 -12.17 -3.99
N ALA A 43 -5.51 -12.26 -2.68
CA ALA A 43 -4.41 -11.57 -2.01
C ALA A 43 -3.05 -12.03 -2.56
N THR A 44 -2.85 -13.34 -2.67
CA THR A 44 -1.58 -13.92 -3.17
C THR A 44 -1.30 -13.48 -4.60
N THR A 45 -2.30 -13.51 -5.49
CA THR A 45 -2.12 -13.10 -6.89
C THR A 45 -1.80 -11.62 -7.01
N LEU A 46 -2.46 -10.75 -6.25
CA LEU A 46 -2.14 -9.32 -6.20
C LEU A 46 -0.71 -9.06 -5.72
N ILE A 47 -0.27 -9.76 -4.66
CA ILE A 47 1.08 -9.63 -4.12
C ILE A 47 2.12 -10.08 -5.16
N LEU A 48 1.93 -11.24 -5.78
CA LEU A 48 2.86 -11.76 -6.80
C LEU A 48 2.98 -10.80 -8.00
N TYR A 49 1.86 -10.24 -8.46
CA TYR A 49 1.86 -9.25 -9.53
C TYR A 49 2.58 -7.95 -9.12
N GLY A 50 2.36 -7.50 -7.88
CA GLY A 50 3.06 -6.35 -7.31
C GLY A 50 4.58 -6.54 -7.32
N TYR A 51 5.07 -7.69 -6.84
CA TYR A 51 6.50 -8.00 -6.86
C TYR A 51 7.09 -8.10 -8.26
N TYR A 52 6.34 -8.63 -9.22
CA TYR A 52 6.77 -8.66 -10.62
C TYR A 52 7.00 -7.25 -11.18
N GLN A 53 6.08 -6.32 -10.92
CA GLN A 53 6.23 -4.93 -11.36
C GLN A 53 7.37 -4.21 -10.64
N VAL A 54 7.54 -4.44 -9.33
CA VAL A 54 8.69 -3.90 -8.58
C VAL A 54 10.01 -4.39 -9.18
N GLY A 55 10.10 -5.69 -9.53
CA GLY A 55 11.28 -6.25 -10.20
C GLY A 55 11.64 -5.51 -11.49
N LYS A 56 10.66 -5.28 -12.37
CA LYS A 56 10.86 -4.52 -13.62
C LYS A 56 11.33 -3.09 -13.37
N THR A 57 10.67 -2.37 -12.47
CA THR A 57 11.02 -0.97 -12.16
C THR A 57 12.41 -0.85 -11.53
N ASN A 58 12.81 -1.82 -10.71
CA ASN A 58 14.15 -1.85 -10.11
C ASN A 58 15.24 -2.02 -11.17
N GLN A 59 15.03 -2.89 -12.16
CA GLN A 59 15.98 -3.04 -13.28
C GLN A 59 16.14 -1.72 -14.05
N ALA A 60 15.04 -1.04 -14.37
CA ALA A 60 15.09 0.26 -15.04
C ALA A 60 15.84 1.32 -14.20
N LYS A 61 15.58 1.38 -12.88
CA LYS A 61 16.29 2.29 -11.97
C LYS A 61 17.78 2.00 -11.89
N ILE A 62 18.17 0.73 -11.89
CA ILE A 62 19.59 0.33 -11.91
C ILE A 62 20.25 0.82 -13.19
N GLN A 63 19.58 0.62 -14.34
CA GLN A 63 20.10 1.10 -15.63
C GLN A 63 20.26 2.62 -15.63
N GLN A 64 19.27 3.38 -15.15
CA GLN A 64 19.36 4.84 -15.02
C GLN A 64 20.55 5.27 -14.15
N LYS A 65 20.69 4.69 -12.96
CA LYS A 65 21.83 4.98 -12.06
C LYS A 65 23.18 4.65 -12.70
N MET A 66 23.25 3.58 -13.49
CA MET A 66 24.47 3.25 -14.23
C MET A 66 24.79 4.30 -15.30
N GLN A 67 23.79 4.84 -16.00
CA GLN A 67 24.02 5.93 -16.96
C GLN A 67 24.50 7.21 -16.27
N GLU A 68 23.84 7.61 -15.18
CA GLU A 68 24.27 8.77 -14.38
C GLU A 68 25.73 8.64 -13.91
N ARG A 69 26.12 7.45 -13.43
CA ARG A 69 27.50 7.17 -13.03
C ARG A 69 28.48 7.27 -14.19
N LYS A 70 28.14 6.72 -15.36
CA LYS A 70 28.99 6.83 -16.57
C LYS A 70 29.22 8.29 -16.95
N VAL A 71 28.17 9.11 -16.96
CA VAL A 71 28.27 10.55 -17.24
C VAL A 71 29.17 11.23 -16.21
N ARG A 72 28.98 10.92 -14.91
CA ARG A 72 29.82 11.48 -13.85
C ARG A 72 31.28 11.09 -14.01
N TYR A 73 31.59 9.83 -14.28
CA TYR A 73 32.97 9.37 -14.49
C TYR A 73 33.61 9.99 -15.71
N ALA A 74 32.84 10.25 -16.77
CA ALA A 74 33.34 10.94 -17.96
C ALA A 74 33.72 12.40 -17.66
N LEU A 75 32.97 13.09 -16.79
CA LEU A 75 33.21 14.49 -16.43
C LEU A 75 34.21 14.68 -15.28
N ALA A 76 34.34 13.69 -14.39
CA ALA A 76 35.21 13.72 -13.23
C ALA A 76 36.66 14.18 -13.51
N PRO A 77 37.37 13.69 -14.56
CA PRO A 77 38.75 14.14 -14.80
C PRO A 77 38.85 15.62 -15.18
N LEU A 78 37.84 16.16 -15.87
CA LEU A 78 37.81 17.60 -16.21
C LEU A 78 37.61 18.45 -14.95
N MET A 79 36.64 18.06 -14.10
CA MET A 79 36.41 18.74 -12.81
C MET A 79 37.63 18.66 -11.89
N GLN A 80 38.31 17.51 -11.85
CA GLN A 80 39.53 17.34 -11.07
C GLN A 80 40.64 18.27 -11.57
N ALA A 81 40.84 18.37 -12.88
CA ALA A 81 41.87 19.24 -13.45
C ALA A 81 41.62 20.74 -13.15
N GLU A 82 40.36 21.17 -13.12
CA GLU A 82 40.00 22.54 -12.72
C GLU A 82 40.27 22.76 -11.22
N ALA A 83 39.87 21.82 -10.37
CA ALA A 83 40.12 21.88 -8.93
C ALA A 83 41.63 21.90 -8.60
N ASP A 84 42.43 21.09 -9.30
CA ASP A 84 43.88 21.06 -9.12
C ASP A 84 44.52 22.40 -9.53
N ARG A 85 44.03 23.04 -10.60
CA ARG A 85 44.49 24.39 -11.00
C ARG A 85 44.20 25.43 -9.94
N GLU A 86 42.97 25.49 -9.44
CA GLU A 86 42.59 26.41 -8.37
C GLU A 86 43.42 26.18 -7.11
N TYR A 87 43.67 24.91 -6.76
CA TYR A 87 44.49 24.55 -5.61
C TYR A 87 45.92 25.09 -5.75
N MET A 88 46.56 24.87 -6.90
CA MET A 88 47.91 25.38 -7.16
C MET A 88 47.98 26.91 -7.08
N GLU A 89 46.98 27.62 -7.59
CA GLU A 89 46.92 29.08 -7.48
C GLU A 89 46.81 29.56 -6.03
N ARG A 90 45.97 28.90 -5.22
CA ARG A 90 45.83 29.20 -3.79
C ARG A 90 47.11 28.92 -3.02
N GLU A 91 47.76 27.79 -3.27
CA GLU A 91 49.04 27.42 -2.67
C GLU A 91 50.12 28.45 -3.01
N LEU A 92 50.23 28.88 -4.27
CA LEU A 92 51.19 29.92 -4.67
C LEU A 92 50.97 31.24 -3.92
N VAL A 93 49.70 31.64 -3.74
CA VAL A 93 49.36 32.84 -2.95
C VAL A 93 49.73 32.64 -1.48
N GLY A 94 49.49 31.46 -0.91
CA GLY A 94 49.88 31.09 0.45
C GLY A 94 51.39 31.21 0.67
N LEU A 95 52.17 30.50 -0.17
CA LEU A 95 53.64 30.50 -0.10
C LEU A 95 54.23 31.91 -0.27
N ARG A 96 53.67 32.75 -1.15
CA ARG A 96 54.11 34.14 -1.30
C ARG A 96 53.89 34.97 -0.03
N LYS A 97 52.73 34.81 0.61
CA LYS A 97 52.42 35.48 1.87
C LYS A 97 53.33 34.99 2.99
N GLU A 98 53.55 33.68 3.09
CA GLU A 98 54.48 33.09 4.05
C GLU A 98 55.90 33.63 3.86
N ALA A 99 56.39 33.67 2.62
CA ALA A 99 57.70 34.21 2.30
C ALA A 99 57.82 35.72 2.63
N GLU A 100 56.73 36.48 2.60
CA GLU A 100 56.72 37.88 3.03
C GLU A 100 56.79 38.03 4.55
N VAL A 101 55.98 37.25 5.28
CA VAL A 101 55.95 37.26 6.75
C VAL A 101 57.26 36.76 7.36
N MET A 102 57.91 35.76 6.75
CA MET A 102 59.13 35.13 7.27
C MET A 102 60.42 35.90 7.00
N LYS A 103 60.38 37.09 6.36
CA LYS A 103 61.59 37.89 6.06
C LYS A 103 62.34 38.39 7.30
N GLY A 104 61.67 38.40 8.46
CA GLY A 104 62.21 38.91 9.73
C GLY A 104 62.57 37.83 10.75
N VAL A 105 62.58 36.56 10.35
CA VAL A 105 63.10 35.42 11.12
C VAL A 105 64.50 35.10 10.61
#